data_AF-A0A1H1SMT7-F1
#
_entry.id   AF-A0A1H1SMT7-F1
#
_cell.length_a   1.000
_cell.length_b   1.000
_cell.length_c   1.000
_cell.angle_alpha   90.00
_cell.angle_beta   90.00
_cell.angle_gamma   90.00
#
_symmetry.space_group_name_H-M   'P 1'
#
loop_
_entity.id
_entity.type
_entity.pdbx_description
1 polymer ?
#
loop_
_entity_poly.entity_id
_entity_poly.type
_entity_poly.pdbx_seq_one_letter_code
_entity_poly.pdbx_strand_id
1 'polypeptide(L)'
;MIRWLPLLCVFLVGASPARSGPADGAWPLRARAVLHEVMDHEESWIKVHAAEALMAVGEAGAIRGRFLEFVPSVDARPYRVGVWRVLANTSPTPRERDACLARVERIFLNPASADRSQALETLCKLRHPVTGPTLDEVRKIAADPQAPLRGLALWALRLTQERDALESLCALLRSPDEGERLVAAYALRLLREDNPAALGQLARAAGIESPRSRAYPYLLSAAFALNADPARRPAWRMELEKILATGTAAARFEACQGLLEQITAADLPRYGLLLDAPDNDTRVGAALSILRVWSGR
;
A
#
# COMPACT_ATOMS: atom_id res chain seq x y z
N MET A 1 27.55 -6.01 71.49
CA MET A 1 27.60 -4.82 70.61
C MET A 1 28.61 -5.08 69.51
N ILE A 2 28.14 -5.59 68.35
CA ILE A 2 28.97 -5.85 67.17
C ILE A 2 28.23 -5.20 66.00
N ARG A 3 28.85 -4.16 65.43
CA ARG A 3 28.34 -3.37 64.31
C ARG A 3 28.51 -4.16 63.01
N TRP A 4 27.41 -4.35 62.28
CA TRP A 4 27.41 -4.82 60.90
C TRP A 4 27.54 -3.60 59.97
N LEU A 5 28.58 -3.58 59.12
CA LEU A 5 28.65 -2.72 57.93
C LEU A 5 27.97 -3.44 56.75
N PRO A 6 27.15 -2.78 55.93
CA PRO A 6 26.71 -3.35 54.66
C PRO A 6 27.76 -3.12 53.56
N LEU A 7 27.99 -4.17 52.77
CA LEU A 7 28.76 -4.15 51.53
C LEU A 7 28.17 -3.16 50.52
N LEU A 8 29.03 -2.33 49.93
CA LEU A 8 28.71 -1.53 48.75
C LEU A 8 28.97 -2.40 47.50
N CYS A 9 27.92 -2.93 46.87
CA CYS A 9 28.02 -3.55 45.54
C CYS A 9 28.08 -2.43 44.48
N VAL A 10 29.25 -2.23 43.88
CA VAL A 10 29.42 -1.41 42.68
C VAL A 10 28.95 -2.24 41.48
N PHE A 11 27.78 -1.89 40.92
CA PHE A 11 27.39 -2.38 39.60
C PHE A 11 28.17 -1.60 38.54
N LEU A 12 29.16 -2.26 37.92
CA LEU A 12 29.73 -1.82 36.66
C LEU A 12 28.64 -1.92 35.59
N VAL A 13 28.07 -0.77 35.19
CA VAL A 13 27.26 -0.66 33.97
C VAL A 13 28.20 -0.87 32.78
N GLY A 14 28.24 -2.09 32.28
CA GLY A 14 28.85 -2.38 30.99
C GLY A 14 28.07 -1.65 29.90
N ALA A 15 28.70 -0.67 29.27
CA ALA A 15 28.17 -0.04 28.07
C ALA A 15 28.06 -1.12 26.98
N SER A 16 26.83 -1.50 26.62
CA SER A 16 26.57 -2.29 25.43
C SER A 16 27.13 -1.53 24.22
N PRO A 17 27.90 -2.18 23.32
CA PRO A 17 28.34 -1.52 22.11
C PRO A 17 27.10 -1.12 21.30
N ALA A 18 27.03 0.17 20.93
CA ALA A 18 26.07 0.64 19.96
C ALA A 18 26.17 -0.27 18.73
N ARG A 19 25.07 -0.90 18.33
CA ARG A 19 25.01 -1.65 17.07
C ARG A 19 25.33 -0.65 15.95
N SER A 20 26.57 -0.71 15.46
CA SER A 20 26.97 -0.05 14.23
C SER A 20 26.01 -0.51 13.14
N GLY A 21 25.39 0.45 12.45
CA GLY A 21 24.53 0.17 11.31
C GLY A 21 25.27 -0.72 10.29
N PRO A 22 24.55 -1.55 9.52
CA PRO A 22 25.17 -2.34 8.46
C PRO A 22 25.96 -1.45 7.50
N ALA A 23 27.10 -1.95 7.03
CA ALA A 23 27.91 -1.31 6.02
C ALA A 23 27.10 -1.00 4.74
N ASP A 24 27.52 0.02 4.00
CA ASP A 24 26.91 0.43 2.73
C ASP A 24 26.73 -0.81 1.80
N GLY A 25 25.47 -1.15 1.51
CA GLY A 25 25.11 -2.31 0.68
C GLY A 25 24.49 -3.51 1.41
N ALA A 26 24.52 -3.57 2.74
CA ALA A 26 23.89 -4.67 3.48
C ALA A 26 22.35 -4.56 3.56
N TRP A 27 21.81 -3.34 3.56
CA TRP A 27 20.35 -3.13 3.61
C TRP A 27 19.60 -3.62 2.37
N PRO A 28 20.01 -3.29 1.12
CA PRO A 28 19.32 -3.75 -0.08
C PRO A 28 19.31 -5.27 -0.24
N LEU A 29 20.42 -5.94 0.09
CA LEU A 29 20.50 -7.40 0.05
C LEU A 29 19.51 -8.04 1.02
N ARG A 30 19.48 -7.54 2.27
CA ARG A 30 18.55 -8.00 3.29
C ARG A 30 17.09 -7.75 2.92
N ALA A 31 16.78 -6.55 2.42
CA ALA A 31 15.44 -6.19 1.96
C ALA A 31 14.94 -7.13 0.85
N ARG A 32 15.80 -7.42 -0.15
CA ARG A 32 15.47 -8.35 -1.22
C ARG A 32 15.27 -9.78 -0.71
N ALA A 33 16.13 -10.24 0.21
CA ALA A 33 15.99 -11.56 0.83
C ALA A 33 14.64 -11.70 1.57
N VAL A 34 14.22 -10.67 2.32
CA VAL A 34 12.92 -10.63 2.99
C VAL A 34 11.76 -10.73 1.99
N LEU A 35 11.81 -10.01 0.86
CA LEU A 35 10.76 -10.10 -0.15
C LEU A 35 10.66 -11.50 -0.77
N HIS A 36 11.79 -12.16 -1.05
CA HIS A 36 11.77 -13.54 -1.55
C HIS A 36 11.27 -14.53 -0.49
N GLU A 37 11.67 -14.36 0.77
CA GLU A 37 11.16 -15.19 1.88
C GLU A 37 9.63 -15.09 1.98
N VAL A 38 9.08 -13.87 1.95
CA VAL A 38 7.62 -13.64 1.96
C VAL A 38 6.98 -14.28 0.71
N MET A 39 7.58 -14.11 -0.47
CA MET A 39 7.10 -14.74 -1.70
C MET A 39 6.98 -16.26 -1.61
N ASP A 40 7.93 -16.89 -0.91
CA ASP A 40 8.04 -18.35 -0.82
C ASP A 40 7.07 -18.96 0.21
N HIS A 41 6.75 -18.24 1.30
CA HIS A 41 5.99 -18.82 2.44
C HIS A 41 4.60 -18.22 2.68
N GLU A 42 4.35 -16.98 2.27
CA GLU A 42 3.05 -16.34 2.47
C GLU A 42 1.97 -17.04 1.62
N GLU A 43 0.73 -17.18 2.06
CA GLU A 43 -0.36 -17.74 1.23
C GLU A 43 -1.61 -16.84 1.25
N SER A 44 -1.43 -15.57 1.61
CA SER A 44 -2.44 -14.51 1.55
C SER A 44 -2.09 -13.42 0.53
N TRP A 45 -2.88 -12.34 0.52
CA TRP A 45 -2.67 -11.15 -0.31
C TRP A 45 -1.30 -10.49 -0.13
N ILE A 46 -0.63 -10.70 1.00
CA ILE A 46 0.71 -10.14 1.26
C ILE A 46 1.74 -10.68 0.25
N LYS A 47 1.54 -11.90 -0.30
CA LYS A 47 2.38 -12.41 -1.41
C LYS A 47 2.32 -11.49 -2.62
N VAL A 48 1.14 -10.93 -2.92
CA VAL A 48 0.96 -10.02 -4.05
C VAL A 48 1.66 -8.69 -3.79
N HIS A 49 1.71 -8.21 -2.54
CA HIS A 49 2.49 -7.01 -2.17
C HIS A 49 3.99 -7.25 -2.32
N ALA A 50 4.50 -8.41 -1.89
CA ALA A 50 5.90 -8.77 -2.08
C ALA A 50 6.27 -8.86 -3.58
N ALA A 51 5.39 -9.44 -4.39
CA ALA A 51 5.53 -9.46 -5.84
C ALA A 51 5.58 -8.05 -6.45
N GLU A 52 4.68 -7.16 -6.04
CA GLU A 52 4.66 -5.75 -6.46
C GLU A 52 5.95 -5.01 -6.08
N ALA A 53 6.48 -5.24 -4.88
CA ALA A 53 7.74 -4.67 -4.45
C ALA A 53 8.93 -5.16 -5.30
N LEU A 54 9.01 -6.46 -5.58
CA LEU A 54 10.06 -7.05 -6.43
C LEU A 54 9.96 -6.56 -7.90
N MET A 55 8.74 -6.43 -8.43
CA MET A 55 8.52 -5.85 -9.76
C MET A 55 9.02 -4.41 -9.85
N ALA A 56 8.74 -3.58 -8.83
CA ALA A 56 9.14 -2.18 -8.79
C ALA A 56 10.66 -1.98 -8.84
N VAL A 57 11.44 -2.97 -8.42
CA VAL A 57 12.91 -2.91 -8.37
C VAL A 57 13.60 -3.66 -9.52
N GLY A 58 12.82 -4.10 -10.52
CA GLY A 58 13.33 -4.66 -11.77
C GLY A 58 13.28 -6.19 -11.89
N GLU A 59 12.59 -6.90 -10.99
CA GLU A 59 12.49 -8.37 -11.03
C GLU A 59 11.22 -8.90 -11.72
N ALA A 60 10.59 -8.09 -12.57
CA ALA A 60 9.32 -8.42 -13.21
C ALA A 60 9.32 -9.76 -13.96
N GLY A 61 10.40 -10.10 -14.66
CA GLY A 61 10.52 -11.37 -15.39
C GLY A 61 10.53 -12.60 -14.49
N ALA A 62 11.29 -12.57 -13.39
CA ALA A 62 11.36 -13.67 -12.44
C ALA A 62 10.03 -13.85 -11.69
N ILE A 63 9.41 -12.75 -11.29
CA ILE A 63 8.10 -12.76 -10.62
C ILE A 63 7.02 -13.31 -11.55
N ARG A 64 7.04 -12.93 -12.82
CA ARG A 64 6.13 -13.49 -13.82
C ARG A 64 6.23 -15.01 -13.89
N GLY A 65 7.44 -15.56 -13.98
CA GLY A 65 7.67 -17.02 -14.04
C GLY A 65 6.98 -17.75 -12.89
N ARG A 66 7.18 -17.27 -11.65
CA ARG A 66 6.53 -17.83 -10.45
C ARG A 66 5.01 -17.75 -10.50
N PHE A 67 4.45 -16.64 -10.95
CA PHE A 67 2.99 -16.46 -11.00
C PHE A 67 2.32 -17.27 -12.13
N LEU A 68 3.04 -17.60 -13.20
CA LEU A 68 2.55 -18.52 -14.23
C LEU A 68 2.34 -19.94 -13.67
N GLU A 69 3.19 -20.39 -12.74
CA GLU A 69 3.04 -21.69 -12.07
C GLU A 69 1.76 -21.78 -11.23
N PHE A 70 1.19 -20.64 -10.83
CA PHE A 70 -0.06 -20.60 -10.07
C PHE A 70 -1.31 -20.71 -10.94
N VAL A 71 -1.21 -20.49 -12.26
CA VAL A 71 -2.36 -20.48 -13.17
C VAL A 71 -3.19 -21.77 -13.13
N PRO A 72 -2.60 -22.98 -13.11
CA PRO A 72 -3.38 -24.22 -13.10
C PRO A 72 -4.27 -24.40 -11.86
N SER A 73 -3.92 -23.79 -10.74
CA SER A 73 -4.64 -23.92 -9.45
C SER A 73 -5.13 -22.57 -8.91
N VAL A 74 -5.19 -21.55 -9.76
CA VAL A 74 -5.44 -20.16 -9.37
C VAL A 74 -6.77 -19.99 -8.63
N ASP A 75 -7.82 -20.71 -9.02
CA ASP A 75 -9.14 -20.61 -8.40
C ASP A 75 -9.19 -21.11 -6.95
N ALA A 76 -8.24 -21.96 -6.55
CA ALA A 76 -8.13 -22.44 -5.16
C ALA A 76 -7.41 -21.46 -4.23
N ARG A 77 -6.82 -20.38 -4.78
CA ARG A 77 -6.00 -19.44 -4.00
C ARG A 77 -6.86 -18.30 -3.43
N PRO A 78 -6.65 -17.91 -2.15
CA PRO A 78 -7.39 -16.80 -1.54
C PRO A 78 -7.00 -15.42 -2.11
N TYR A 79 -5.94 -15.36 -2.92
CA TYR A 79 -5.47 -14.16 -3.61
C TYR A 79 -5.50 -14.30 -5.14
N ARG A 80 -6.42 -15.11 -5.69
CA ARG A 80 -6.53 -15.40 -7.14
C ARG A 80 -6.60 -14.17 -8.04
N VAL A 81 -7.28 -13.11 -7.61
CA VAL A 81 -7.34 -11.84 -8.34
C VAL A 81 -5.94 -11.21 -8.43
N GLY A 82 -5.17 -11.29 -7.35
CA GLY A 82 -3.79 -10.82 -7.30
C GLY A 82 -2.86 -11.58 -8.25
N VAL A 83 -3.12 -12.87 -8.50
CA VAL A 83 -2.38 -13.63 -9.51
C VAL A 83 -2.56 -13.00 -10.89
N TRP A 84 -3.81 -12.75 -11.28
CA TRP A 84 -4.11 -12.07 -12.54
C TRP A 84 -3.57 -10.65 -12.60
N ARG A 85 -3.54 -9.93 -11.47
CA ARG A 85 -2.95 -8.59 -11.38
C ARG A 85 -1.46 -8.59 -11.71
N VAL A 86 -0.70 -9.50 -11.10
CA VAL A 86 0.74 -9.63 -11.34
C VAL A 86 1.01 -10.05 -12.78
N LEU A 87 0.25 -11.01 -13.31
CA LEU A 87 0.39 -11.43 -14.71
C LEU A 87 0.03 -10.32 -15.70
N ALA A 88 -1.00 -9.51 -15.42
CA ALA A 88 -1.35 -8.35 -16.25
C ALA A 88 -0.24 -7.29 -16.26
N ASN A 89 0.34 -6.97 -15.09
CA ASN A 89 1.43 -5.99 -14.99
C ASN A 89 2.74 -6.47 -15.65
N THR A 90 2.96 -7.78 -15.71
CA THR A 90 4.17 -8.38 -16.29
C THR A 90 3.96 -8.93 -17.70
N SER A 91 2.78 -8.72 -18.29
CA SER A 91 2.42 -9.27 -19.59
C SER A 91 3.34 -8.73 -20.69
N PRO A 92 3.96 -9.60 -21.51
CA PRO A 92 4.86 -9.19 -22.60
C PRO A 92 4.11 -8.61 -23.80
N THR A 93 2.79 -8.84 -23.90
CA THR A 93 1.98 -8.37 -25.02
C THR A 93 0.66 -7.77 -24.53
N PRO A 94 0.06 -6.82 -25.28
CA PRO A 94 -1.28 -6.31 -24.99
C PRO A 94 -2.32 -7.43 -24.92
N ARG A 95 -2.26 -8.39 -25.84
CA ARG A 95 -3.19 -9.53 -25.88
C ARG A 95 -3.16 -10.36 -24.59
N GLU A 96 -1.97 -10.63 -24.04
CA GLU A 96 -1.86 -11.38 -22.78
C GLU A 96 -2.39 -10.56 -21.60
N ARG A 97 -2.08 -9.26 -21.59
CA ARG A 97 -2.58 -8.33 -20.57
C ARG A 97 -4.11 -8.30 -20.58
N ASP A 98 -4.72 -8.19 -21.76
CA ASP A 98 -6.17 -8.15 -21.93
C ASP A 98 -6.82 -9.48 -21.52
N ALA A 99 -6.16 -10.61 -21.78
CA ALA A 99 -6.64 -11.92 -21.32
C ALA A 99 -6.61 -12.05 -19.78
N CYS A 100 -5.67 -11.39 -19.10
CA CYS A 100 -5.66 -11.33 -17.64
C CYS A 100 -6.77 -10.40 -17.13
N LEU A 101 -6.94 -9.22 -17.72
CA LEU A 101 -7.99 -8.26 -17.37
C LEU A 101 -9.39 -8.84 -17.54
N ALA A 102 -9.67 -9.54 -18.64
CA ALA A 102 -10.96 -10.18 -18.88
C ALA A 102 -11.32 -11.21 -17.78
N ARG A 103 -10.33 -11.83 -17.14
CA ARG A 103 -10.57 -12.72 -15.99
C ARG A 103 -10.93 -11.93 -14.73
N VAL A 104 -10.25 -10.81 -14.49
CA VAL A 104 -10.56 -9.90 -13.38
C VAL A 104 -11.96 -9.30 -13.55
N GLU A 105 -12.32 -8.85 -14.76
CA GLU A 105 -13.65 -8.32 -15.06
C GLU A 105 -14.75 -9.36 -14.82
N ARG A 106 -14.52 -10.63 -15.22
CA ARG A 106 -15.48 -11.72 -14.95
C ARG A 106 -15.70 -11.95 -13.46
N ILE A 107 -14.66 -11.85 -12.64
CA ILE A 107 -14.76 -11.97 -11.18
C ILE A 107 -15.58 -10.81 -10.63
N PHE A 108 -15.30 -9.57 -11.06
CA PHE A 108 -16.05 -8.39 -10.64
C PHE A 108 -17.54 -8.45 -11.03
N LEU A 109 -17.84 -8.91 -12.25
CA LEU A 109 -19.20 -9.03 -12.77
C LEU A 109 -19.99 -10.19 -12.15
N ASN A 110 -19.34 -11.12 -11.45
CA ASN A 110 -20.04 -12.18 -10.74
C ASN A 110 -20.50 -11.69 -9.35
N PRO A 111 -21.81 -11.44 -9.12
CA PRO A 111 -22.30 -10.92 -7.85
C PRO A 111 -22.07 -11.88 -6.67
N ALA A 112 -21.89 -13.19 -6.92
CA ALA A 112 -21.63 -14.18 -5.90
C ALA A 112 -20.14 -14.32 -5.54
N SER A 113 -19.24 -13.62 -6.24
CA SER A 113 -17.83 -13.67 -5.92
C SER A 113 -17.53 -12.89 -4.64
N ALA A 114 -16.86 -13.53 -3.69
CA ALA A 114 -16.32 -12.84 -2.50
C ALA A 114 -15.21 -11.83 -2.85
N ASP A 115 -14.61 -11.94 -4.05
CA ASP A 115 -13.43 -11.18 -4.45
C ASP A 115 -13.77 -9.93 -5.29
N ARG A 116 -15.05 -9.54 -5.35
CA ARG A 116 -15.50 -8.44 -6.23
C ARG A 116 -14.79 -7.12 -5.93
N SER A 117 -14.58 -6.79 -4.66
CA SER A 117 -13.89 -5.56 -4.27
C SER A 117 -12.44 -5.57 -4.75
N GLN A 118 -11.71 -6.66 -4.54
CA GLN A 118 -10.33 -6.79 -4.98
C GLN A 118 -10.22 -6.83 -6.51
N ALA A 119 -11.21 -7.38 -7.20
CA ALA A 119 -11.28 -7.34 -8.65
C ALA A 119 -11.42 -5.91 -9.17
N LEU A 120 -12.36 -5.13 -8.64
CA LEU A 120 -12.53 -3.73 -9.04
C LEU A 120 -11.31 -2.87 -8.69
N GLU A 121 -10.75 -3.03 -7.49
CA GLU A 121 -9.50 -2.36 -7.10
C GLU A 121 -8.35 -2.74 -8.05
N THR A 122 -8.25 -4.01 -8.44
CA THR A 122 -7.23 -4.48 -9.39
C THR A 122 -7.36 -3.82 -10.76
N LEU A 123 -8.57 -3.71 -11.31
CA LEU A 123 -8.80 -2.97 -12.57
C LEU A 123 -8.34 -1.52 -12.43
N CYS A 124 -8.61 -0.89 -11.29
CA CYS A 124 -8.19 0.48 -11.01
C CYS A 124 -6.67 0.62 -10.89
N LYS A 125 -6.00 -0.24 -10.11
CA LYS A 125 -4.52 -0.24 -9.95
C LYS A 125 -3.80 -0.50 -11.28
N LEU A 126 -4.38 -1.33 -12.16
CA LEU A 126 -3.85 -1.60 -13.50
C LEU A 126 -4.16 -0.46 -14.50
N ARG A 127 -4.83 0.61 -14.06
CA ARG A 127 -5.29 1.75 -14.86
C ARG A 127 -6.08 1.30 -16.10
N HIS A 128 -6.90 0.26 -15.94
CA HIS A 128 -7.73 -0.27 -17.01
C HIS A 128 -9.04 0.53 -17.11
N PRO A 129 -9.27 1.27 -18.22
CA PRO A 129 -10.55 1.93 -18.43
C PRO A 129 -11.60 0.87 -18.78
N VAL A 130 -12.50 0.61 -17.83
CA VAL A 130 -13.56 -0.40 -18.00
C VAL A 130 -14.55 0.00 -19.10
N THR A 131 -15.08 -0.98 -19.81
CA THR A 131 -16.04 -0.77 -20.92
C THR A 131 -17.19 -1.78 -20.86
N GLY A 132 -18.21 -1.58 -21.70
CA GLY A 132 -19.33 -2.51 -21.86
C GLY A 132 -20.03 -2.85 -20.52
N PRO A 133 -20.37 -4.13 -20.28
CA PRO A 133 -21.08 -4.55 -19.06
C PRO A 133 -20.38 -4.16 -17.75
N THR A 134 -19.04 -4.13 -17.75
CA THR A 134 -18.26 -3.72 -16.58
C THR A 134 -18.47 -2.26 -16.26
N LEU A 135 -18.47 -1.39 -17.28
CA LEU A 135 -18.76 0.03 -17.10
C LEU A 135 -20.20 0.26 -16.62
N ASP A 136 -21.16 -0.49 -17.16
CA ASP A 136 -22.57 -0.36 -16.75
C ASP A 136 -22.76 -0.73 -15.26
N GLU A 137 -22.15 -1.82 -14.79
CA GLU A 137 -22.18 -2.21 -13.38
C GLU A 137 -21.43 -1.20 -12.49
N VAL A 138 -20.29 -0.66 -12.94
CA VAL A 138 -19.57 0.40 -12.21
C VAL A 138 -20.43 1.67 -12.07
N ARG A 139 -21.11 2.11 -13.15
CA ARG A 139 -22.02 3.26 -13.10
C ARG A 139 -23.17 3.03 -12.13
N LYS A 140 -23.77 1.82 -12.16
CA LYS A 140 -24.84 1.43 -11.23
C LYS A 140 -24.37 1.49 -9.76
N ILE A 141 -23.20 0.93 -9.45
CA ILE A 141 -22.63 0.98 -8.10
C ILE A 141 -22.32 2.41 -7.68
N ALA A 142 -21.75 3.23 -8.55
CA ALA A 142 -21.40 4.62 -8.24
C ALA A 142 -22.63 5.49 -7.96
N ALA A 143 -23.75 5.21 -8.63
CA ALA A 143 -25.00 5.93 -8.49
C ALA A 143 -25.78 5.61 -7.20
N ASP A 144 -25.50 4.46 -6.55
CA ASP A 144 -26.14 4.05 -5.29
C ASP A 144 -25.28 4.48 -4.08
N PRO A 145 -25.72 5.48 -3.28
CA PRO A 145 -24.97 5.95 -2.12
C PRO A 145 -24.74 4.90 -1.02
N GLN A 146 -25.50 3.80 -1.02
CA GLN A 146 -25.37 2.71 -0.05
C GLN A 146 -24.56 1.53 -0.58
N ALA A 147 -24.12 1.57 -1.85
CA ALA A 147 -23.37 0.48 -2.44
C ALA A 147 -21.98 0.34 -1.78
N PRO A 148 -21.61 -0.83 -1.22
CA PRO A 148 -20.33 -1.01 -0.52
C PRO A 148 -19.08 -0.72 -1.35
N LEU A 149 -19.17 -0.82 -2.69
CA LEU A 149 -18.06 -0.61 -3.62
C LEU A 149 -18.04 0.79 -4.25
N ARG A 150 -18.89 1.71 -3.78
CA ARG A 150 -19.06 3.04 -4.38
C ARG A 150 -17.76 3.81 -4.56
N GLY A 151 -16.87 3.83 -3.56
CA GLY A 151 -15.57 4.50 -3.67
C GLY A 151 -14.68 3.92 -4.78
N LEU A 152 -14.63 2.59 -4.92
CA LEU A 152 -13.88 1.92 -5.98
C LEU A 152 -14.53 2.16 -7.36
N ALA A 153 -15.86 2.20 -7.43
CA ALA A 153 -16.57 2.49 -8.66
C ALA A 153 -16.30 3.92 -9.14
N LEU A 154 -16.31 4.90 -8.24
CA LEU A 154 -15.95 6.29 -8.56
C LEU A 154 -14.49 6.42 -9.03
N TRP A 155 -13.57 5.66 -8.45
CA TRP A 155 -12.20 5.58 -8.96
C TRP A 155 -12.15 4.98 -10.38
N ALA A 156 -12.89 3.89 -10.65
CA ALA A 156 -12.96 3.32 -12.00
C ALA A 156 -13.54 4.31 -13.02
N LEU A 157 -14.62 5.04 -12.68
CA LEU A 157 -15.19 6.08 -13.55
C LEU A 157 -14.23 7.24 -13.80
N ARG A 158 -13.36 7.58 -12.84
CA ARG A 158 -12.33 8.59 -13.03
C ARG A 158 -11.32 8.17 -14.10
N LEU A 159 -11.00 6.88 -14.19
CA LEU A 159 -10.11 6.33 -15.23
C LEU A 159 -10.76 6.33 -16.62
N THR A 160 -12.08 6.25 -16.70
CA THR A 160 -12.84 6.39 -17.96
C THR A 160 -13.14 7.86 -18.32
N GLN A 161 -12.63 8.82 -17.53
CA GLN A 161 -12.81 10.26 -17.73
C GLN A 161 -14.27 10.73 -17.66
N GLU A 162 -15.11 10.06 -16.87
CA GLU A 162 -16.47 10.52 -16.60
C GLU A 162 -16.43 11.85 -15.84
N ARG A 163 -17.22 12.83 -16.32
CA ARG A 163 -17.09 14.25 -15.97
C ARG A 163 -17.13 14.50 -14.45
N ASP A 164 -18.03 13.82 -13.75
CA ASP A 164 -18.32 14.10 -12.33
C ASP A 164 -17.66 13.11 -11.36
N ALA A 165 -16.86 12.17 -11.89
CA ALA A 165 -16.27 11.11 -11.10
C ALA A 165 -15.26 11.65 -10.06
N LEU A 166 -14.44 12.64 -10.43
CA LEU A 166 -13.48 13.24 -9.50
C LEU A 166 -14.19 14.00 -8.37
N GLU A 167 -15.20 14.80 -8.70
CA GLU A 167 -15.96 15.56 -7.71
C GLU A 167 -16.65 14.61 -6.73
N SER A 168 -17.30 13.58 -7.26
CA SER A 168 -17.97 12.54 -6.46
C SER A 168 -16.99 11.78 -5.56
N LEU A 169 -15.80 11.44 -6.08
CA LEU A 169 -14.74 10.80 -5.30
C LEU A 169 -14.23 11.72 -4.18
N CYS A 170 -14.06 13.02 -4.46
CA CYS A 170 -13.66 14.00 -3.45
C CYS A 170 -14.74 14.22 -2.39
N ALA A 171 -16.03 14.12 -2.75
CA ALA A 171 -17.13 14.23 -1.79
C ALA A 171 -17.05 13.12 -0.72
N LEU A 172 -16.55 11.93 -1.07
CA LEU A 172 -16.36 10.83 -0.11
C LEU A 172 -15.36 11.15 0.99
N LEU A 173 -14.43 12.09 0.80
CA LEU A 173 -13.50 12.53 1.86
C LEU A 173 -14.21 13.14 3.07
N ARG A 174 -15.49 13.52 2.93
CA ARG A 174 -16.36 14.04 4.00
C ARG A 174 -17.44 13.04 4.44
N SER A 175 -17.41 11.81 3.93
CA SER A 175 -18.40 10.79 4.29
C SER A 175 -18.34 10.51 5.80
N PRO A 176 -19.47 10.23 6.47
CA PRO A 176 -19.44 9.69 7.84
C PRO A 176 -18.79 8.30 7.90
N ASP A 177 -18.79 7.54 6.80
CA ASP A 177 -18.18 6.21 6.73
C ASP A 177 -16.65 6.30 6.58
N GLU A 178 -15.91 5.67 7.50
CA GLU A 178 -14.43 5.66 7.46
C GLU A 178 -13.89 4.92 6.23
N GLY A 179 -14.60 3.91 5.74
CA GLY A 179 -14.23 3.11 4.57
C GLY A 179 -14.28 3.93 3.28
N GLU A 180 -15.33 4.73 3.08
CA GLU A 180 -15.44 5.65 1.95
C GLU A 180 -14.32 6.70 1.97
N ARG A 181 -14.03 7.31 3.13
CA ARG A 181 -12.91 8.28 3.28
C ARG A 181 -11.56 7.64 2.94
N LEU A 182 -11.32 6.43 3.44
CA LEU A 182 -10.12 5.64 3.19
C LEU A 182 -9.95 5.37 1.69
N VAL A 183 -10.96 4.81 1.03
CA VAL A 183 -10.90 4.45 -0.39
C VAL A 183 -10.70 5.70 -1.25
N ALA A 184 -11.35 6.81 -0.92
CA ALA A 184 -11.17 8.08 -1.63
C ALA A 184 -9.73 8.58 -1.54
N ALA A 185 -9.16 8.63 -0.33
CA ALA A 185 -7.77 9.06 -0.14
C ALA A 185 -6.78 8.16 -0.89
N TYR A 186 -6.97 6.84 -0.78
CA TYR A 186 -6.15 5.85 -1.46
C TYR A 186 -6.22 5.98 -2.99
N ALA A 187 -7.43 6.13 -3.55
CA ALA A 187 -7.66 6.33 -4.97
C ALA A 187 -6.98 7.61 -5.48
N LEU A 188 -7.12 8.74 -4.77
CA LEU A 188 -6.48 10.00 -5.14
C LEU A 188 -4.95 9.86 -5.17
N ARG A 189 -4.36 9.18 -4.17
CA ARG A 189 -2.91 8.91 -4.13
C ARG A 189 -2.45 8.11 -5.34
N LEU A 190 -3.16 7.03 -5.68
CA LEU A 190 -2.78 6.15 -6.80
C LEU A 190 -3.05 6.78 -8.17
N LEU A 191 -4.06 7.65 -8.28
CA LEU A 191 -4.29 8.46 -9.47
C LEU A 191 -3.21 9.52 -9.68
N ARG A 192 -2.42 9.85 -8.63
CA ARG A 192 -1.51 11.00 -8.60
C ARG A 192 -2.25 12.30 -8.92
N GLU A 193 -3.43 12.47 -8.32
CA GLU A 193 -4.29 13.61 -8.60
C GLU A 193 -3.59 14.94 -8.25
N ASP A 194 -3.69 15.91 -9.15
CA ASP A 194 -3.02 17.21 -9.08
C ASP A 194 -3.99 18.40 -9.09
N ASN A 195 -5.29 18.13 -9.23
CA ASN A 195 -6.33 19.16 -9.19
C ASN A 195 -6.30 19.93 -7.84
N PRO A 196 -6.09 21.26 -7.84
CA PRO A 196 -5.96 22.03 -6.59
C PRO A 196 -7.18 21.98 -5.67
N ALA A 197 -8.39 21.87 -6.23
CA ALA A 197 -9.61 21.77 -5.44
C ALA A 197 -9.73 20.39 -4.75
N ALA A 198 -9.30 19.32 -5.43
CA ALA A 198 -9.21 17.98 -4.85
C ALA A 198 -8.14 17.94 -3.74
N LEU A 199 -6.96 18.50 -3.99
CA LEU A 199 -5.88 18.60 -3.00
C LEU A 199 -6.30 19.39 -1.77
N GLY A 200 -6.98 20.53 -1.94
CA GLY A 200 -7.51 21.31 -0.83
C GLY A 200 -8.56 20.54 0.00
N GLN A 201 -9.39 19.71 -0.63
CA GLN A 201 -10.32 18.83 0.09
C GLN A 201 -9.59 17.73 0.86
N LEU A 202 -8.58 17.11 0.26
CA LEU A 202 -7.74 16.09 0.88
C LEU A 202 -6.98 16.64 2.09
N ALA A 203 -6.36 17.81 1.95
CA ALA A 203 -5.64 18.48 3.04
C ALA A 203 -6.54 18.80 4.25
N ARG A 204 -7.78 19.25 3.98
CA ARG A 204 -8.79 19.46 5.04
C ARG A 204 -9.18 18.16 5.72
N ALA A 205 -9.50 17.12 4.95
CA ALA A 205 -9.87 15.81 5.49
C ALA A 205 -8.75 15.22 6.37
N ALA A 206 -7.52 15.21 5.87
CA ALA A 206 -6.35 14.78 6.64
C ALA A 206 -6.10 15.64 7.90
N GLY A 207 -6.60 16.87 7.93
CA GLY A 207 -6.46 17.76 9.08
C GLY A 207 -7.44 17.54 10.22
N ILE A 208 -8.59 16.95 9.94
CA ILE A 208 -9.67 16.75 10.92
C ILE A 208 -9.89 15.28 11.28
N GLU A 209 -9.29 14.35 10.53
CA GLU A 209 -9.46 12.93 10.74
C GLU A 209 -8.93 12.51 12.12
N SER A 210 -9.74 11.73 12.83
CA SER A 210 -9.35 11.17 14.13
C SER A 210 -8.17 10.21 13.97
N PRO A 211 -7.10 10.31 14.79
CA PRO A 211 -6.01 9.34 14.78
C PRO A 211 -6.41 7.89 15.11
N ARG A 212 -7.63 7.69 15.63
CA ARG A 212 -8.18 6.35 15.94
C ARG A 212 -8.96 5.73 14.76
N SER A 213 -9.28 6.52 13.74
CA SER A 213 -10.02 6.06 12.57
C SER A 213 -9.14 5.22 11.66
N ARG A 214 -9.75 4.25 10.97
CA ARG A 214 -9.06 3.45 9.95
C ARG A 214 -8.62 4.28 8.74
N ALA A 215 -9.29 5.39 8.45
CA ALA A 215 -8.98 6.27 7.31
C ALA A 215 -7.73 7.14 7.55
N TYR A 216 -7.33 7.34 8.81
CA TYR A 216 -6.24 8.24 9.19
C TYR A 216 -4.92 8.00 8.45
N PRO A 217 -4.32 6.78 8.44
CA PRO A 217 -3.06 6.55 7.72
C PRO A 217 -3.17 6.82 6.22
N TYR A 218 -4.32 6.51 5.60
CA TYR A 218 -4.54 6.70 4.17
C TYR A 218 -4.69 8.19 3.78
N LEU A 219 -5.42 8.96 4.59
CA LEU A 219 -5.58 10.40 4.39
C LEU A 219 -4.25 11.13 4.55
N LEU A 220 -3.47 10.80 5.59
CA LEU A 220 -2.13 11.36 5.77
C LEU A 220 -1.17 10.97 4.66
N SER A 221 -1.13 9.69 4.31
CA SER A 221 -0.29 9.14 3.24
C SER A 221 -0.58 9.85 1.91
N ALA A 222 -1.86 9.96 1.53
CA ALA A 222 -2.27 10.67 0.32
C ALA A 222 -1.93 12.16 0.37
N ALA A 223 -2.26 12.85 1.46
CA ALA A 223 -2.00 14.28 1.58
C ALA A 223 -0.50 14.61 1.53
N PHE A 224 0.33 13.79 2.19
CA PHE A 224 1.78 13.92 2.17
C PHE A 224 2.37 13.63 0.78
N ALA A 225 2.01 12.50 0.18
CA ALA A 225 2.56 12.06 -1.11
C ALA A 225 2.19 13.03 -2.25
N LEU A 226 0.96 13.55 -2.25
CA LEU A 226 0.47 14.49 -3.26
C LEU A 226 0.80 15.95 -2.94
N ASN A 227 1.53 16.23 -1.85
CA ASN A 227 1.85 17.59 -1.42
C ASN A 227 0.60 18.50 -1.29
N ALA A 228 -0.49 17.95 -0.74
CA ALA A 228 -1.80 18.59 -0.78
C ALA A 228 -1.86 19.96 -0.07
N ASP A 229 -1.01 20.15 0.93
CA ASP A 229 -0.72 21.44 1.57
C ASP A 229 0.76 21.47 1.98
N PRO A 230 1.63 22.21 1.27
CA PRO A 230 3.06 22.27 1.55
C PRO A 230 3.39 22.72 2.99
N ALA A 231 2.57 23.59 3.59
CA ALA A 231 2.81 24.11 4.94
C ALA A 231 2.60 23.03 6.02
N ARG A 232 1.71 22.06 5.75
CA ARG A 232 1.39 20.97 6.69
C ARG A 232 2.21 19.72 6.47
N ARG A 233 2.93 19.63 5.35
CA ARG A 233 3.72 18.46 4.95
C ARG A 233 4.71 17.98 6.03
N PRO A 234 5.47 18.84 6.73
CA PRO A 234 6.36 18.38 7.81
C PRO A 234 5.61 17.68 8.95
N ALA A 235 4.46 18.23 9.36
CA ALA A 235 3.64 17.64 10.41
C ALA A 235 3.04 16.29 9.98
N TRP A 236 2.59 16.17 8.74
CA TRP A 236 2.11 14.88 8.20
C TRP A 236 3.23 13.84 8.14
N ARG A 237 4.45 14.23 7.79
CA ARG A 237 5.62 13.32 7.84
C ARG A 237 5.81 12.79 9.27
N MET A 238 5.80 13.66 10.27
CA MET A 238 5.96 13.25 11.67
C MET A 238 4.88 12.26 12.12
N GLU A 239 3.61 12.48 11.75
CA GLU A 239 2.54 11.53 12.09
C GLU A 239 2.66 10.21 11.32
N LEU A 240 3.08 10.22 10.05
CA LEU A 240 3.38 8.99 9.30
C LEU A 240 4.54 8.21 9.93
N GLU A 241 5.57 8.89 10.41
CA GLU A 241 6.69 8.28 11.13
C GLU A 241 6.25 7.67 12.47
N LYS A 242 5.31 8.31 13.17
CA LYS A 242 4.67 7.74 14.36
C LYS A 242 3.85 6.49 14.02
N ILE A 243 3.11 6.51 12.92
CA ILE A 243 2.37 5.34 12.43
C ILE A 243 3.33 4.18 12.13
N LEU A 244 4.49 4.44 11.51
CA LEU A 244 5.51 3.40 11.29
C LEU A 244 5.97 2.75 12.61
N ALA A 245 6.09 3.52 13.68
CA ALA A 245 6.54 3.03 14.97
C ALA A 245 5.47 2.27 15.75
N THR A 246 4.21 2.73 15.75
CA THR A 246 3.17 2.25 16.68
C THR A 246 1.90 1.73 16.02
N GLY A 247 1.76 1.87 14.70
CA GLY A 247 0.56 1.49 13.96
C GLY A 247 0.36 -0.03 13.86
N THR A 248 -0.80 -0.42 13.35
CA THR A 248 -1.06 -1.80 12.91
C THR A 248 -0.24 -2.15 11.67
N ALA A 249 -0.11 -3.44 11.34
CA ALA A 249 0.55 -3.91 10.12
C ALA A 249 0.13 -3.14 8.86
N ALA A 250 -1.19 -3.08 8.60
CA ALA A 250 -1.74 -2.37 7.45
C ALA A 250 -1.45 -0.86 7.48
N ALA A 251 -1.51 -0.22 8.65
CA ALA A 251 -1.21 1.20 8.78
C ALA A 251 0.29 1.50 8.55
N ARG A 252 1.19 0.63 9.01
CA ARG A 252 2.63 0.74 8.74
C ARG A 252 2.94 0.54 7.27
N PHE A 253 2.31 -0.45 6.63
CA PHE A 253 2.42 -0.65 5.19
C PHE A 253 1.97 0.61 4.43
N GLU A 254 0.78 1.15 4.74
CA GLU A 254 0.29 2.38 4.11
C GLU A 254 1.21 3.58 4.35
N ALA A 255 1.77 3.73 5.56
CA ALA A 255 2.73 4.78 5.86
C ALA A 255 4.04 4.63 5.05
N CYS A 256 4.53 3.41 4.84
CA CYS A 256 5.64 3.15 3.92
C CYS A 256 5.31 3.63 2.50
N GLN A 257 4.11 3.30 2.00
CA GLN A 257 3.66 3.69 0.66
C GLN A 257 3.55 5.22 0.50
N GLY A 258 3.07 5.93 1.53
CA GLY A 258 2.97 7.39 1.52
C GLY A 258 4.33 8.10 1.56
N LEU A 259 5.28 7.54 2.29
CA LEU A 259 6.62 8.12 2.44
C LEU A 259 7.57 7.78 1.28
N LEU A 260 7.24 6.78 0.47
CA LEU A 260 8.14 6.07 -0.45
C LEU A 260 9.03 6.98 -1.32
N GLU A 261 8.48 8.06 -1.88
CA GLU A 261 9.20 8.97 -2.80
C GLU A 261 10.09 9.99 -2.06
N GLN A 262 10.06 10.02 -0.73
CA GLN A 262 10.75 11.01 0.13
C GLN A 262 11.67 10.34 1.16
N ILE A 263 11.91 9.05 1.01
CA ILE A 263 12.86 8.29 1.82
C ILE A 263 14.26 8.58 1.30
N THR A 264 15.19 8.80 2.21
CA THR A 264 16.60 9.07 1.92
C THR A 264 17.49 8.00 2.53
N ALA A 265 18.78 8.00 2.18
CA ALA A 265 19.76 7.11 2.80
C ALA A 265 19.81 7.25 4.34
N ALA A 266 19.56 8.45 4.86
CA ALA A 266 19.52 8.73 6.30
C ALA A 266 18.36 8.03 7.02
N ASP A 267 17.29 7.70 6.30
CA ASP A 267 16.12 7.01 6.86
C ASP A 267 16.32 5.49 6.95
N LEU A 268 17.27 4.91 6.20
CA LEU A 268 17.45 3.46 6.06
C LEU A 268 17.62 2.70 7.39
N PRO A 269 18.36 3.18 8.39
CA PRO A 269 18.46 2.47 9.67
C PRO A 269 17.10 2.21 10.32
N ARG A 270 16.14 3.14 10.17
CA ARG A 270 14.78 3.01 10.73
C ARG A 270 13.97 1.94 10.00
N TYR A 271 13.98 1.96 8.67
CA TYR A 271 13.31 0.93 7.87
C TYR A 271 13.99 -0.44 8.03
N GLY A 272 15.29 -0.45 8.26
CA GLY A 272 16.05 -1.66 8.55
C GLY A 272 15.56 -2.42 9.79
N LEU A 273 15.06 -1.72 10.81
CA LEU A 273 14.42 -2.32 11.99
C LEU A 273 13.07 -2.96 11.66
N LEU A 274 12.34 -2.40 10.68
CA LEU A 274 11.03 -2.91 10.26
C LEU A 274 11.12 -4.19 9.43
N LEU A 275 12.31 -4.55 8.91
CA LEU A 275 12.55 -5.85 8.27
C LEU A 275 12.41 -7.03 9.25
N ASP A 276 12.52 -6.77 10.55
CA ASP A 276 12.32 -7.73 11.65
C ASP A 276 10.93 -7.67 12.28
N ALA A 277 10.00 -6.91 11.68
CA ALA A 277 8.63 -6.86 12.17
C ALA A 277 7.98 -8.26 12.16
N PRO A 278 7.10 -8.57 13.11
CA PRO A 278 6.46 -9.89 13.18
C PRO A 278 5.47 -10.14 12.05
N ASP A 279 4.98 -9.09 11.40
CA ASP A 279 4.01 -9.17 10.30
C ASP A 279 4.67 -8.93 8.93
N ASN A 280 4.29 -9.76 7.95
CA ASN A 280 4.88 -9.71 6.61
C ASN A 280 4.58 -8.41 5.86
N ASP A 281 3.44 -7.76 6.12
CA ASP A 281 3.06 -6.55 5.38
C ASP A 281 3.96 -5.36 5.74
N THR A 282 4.28 -5.18 7.03
CA THR A 282 5.29 -4.21 7.47
C THR A 282 6.66 -4.52 6.88
N ARG A 283 7.07 -5.79 6.89
CA ARG A 283 8.36 -6.23 6.31
C ARG A 283 8.44 -5.90 4.82
N VAL A 284 7.37 -6.13 4.06
CA VAL A 284 7.29 -5.82 2.62
C VAL A 284 7.38 -4.30 2.38
N GLY A 285 6.60 -3.49 3.11
CA GLY A 285 6.64 -2.04 2.99
C GLY A 285 8.03 -1.46 3.29
N ALA A 286 8.70 -1.99 4.32
CA ALA A 286 10.05 -1.61 4.68
C ALA A 286 11.09 -2.03 3.63
N ALA A 287 10.98 -3.25 3.10
CA ALA A 287 11.88 -3.74 2.08
C ALA A 287 11.77 -2.92 0.78
N LEU A 288 10.55 -2.61 0.33
CA LEU A 288 10.33 -1.73 -0.83
C LEU A 288 10.94 -0.35 -0.60
N SER A 289 10.74 0.23 0.58
CA SER A 289 11.30 1.53 0.98
C SER A 289 12.82 1.57 0.87
N ILE A 290 13.50 0.54 1.39
CA ILE A 290 14.97 0.41 1.32
C ILE A 290 15.44 0.26 -0.12
N LEU A 291 14.79 -0.61 -0.89
CA LEU A 291 15.20 -0.89 -2.27
C LEU A 291 14.95 0.30 -3.21
N ARG A 292 13.92 1.12 -2.95
CA ARG A 292 13.64 2.36 -3.70
C ARG A 292 14.84 3.30 -3.63
N VAL A 293 15.28 3.64 -2.41
CA VAL A 293 16.45 4.51 -2.16
C VAL A 293 17.69 3.98 -2.87
N TRP A 294 17.93 2.67 -2.81
CA TRP A 294 19.10 2.06 -3.44
C TRP A 294 19.04 2.05 -4.97
N SER A 295 17.85 1.85 -5.53
CA SER A 295 17.66 1.77 -6.99
C SER A 295 17.81 3.12 -7.70
N GLY A 296 17.92 4.23 -6.95
CA GLY A 296 18.01 5.59 -7.50
C GLY A 296 16.79 5.99 -8.32
N ARG A 297 15.68 5.26 -8.16
CA ARG A 297 14.42 5.52 -8.84
C ARG A 297 13.44 6.18 -7.90
#